data_AF-A0A2J7REI0-F1
#
_entry.id   AF-A0A2J7REI0-F1
#
_cell.length_a   1.000
_cell.length_b   1.000
_cell.length_c   1.000
_cell.angle_alpha   90.00
_cell.angle_beta   90.00
_cell.angle_gamma   90.00
#
_symmetry.space_group_name_H-M   'P 1'
#
loop_
_entity.id
_entity.type
_entity.pdbx_description
1 polymer ?
#
loop_
_entity_poly.entity_id
_entity_poly.type
_entity_poly.pdbx_seq_one_letter_code
_entity_poly.pdbx_strand_id
1 'polypeptide(L)'
;MGDIHGTFNRVQCQTDGLLDWISKVRIKKKSLTRHRRRNLRVEAILTCALMEAEALLRKKQQQRFKRWQHLKTEVCKADYSNVCSATSKDNVPNQWDEKTREDINSLDRFMCLLGEVKTPIQ
;
A
#
# COMPACT_ATOMS: atom_id res chain seq x y z
N MET A 1 6.39 14.36 32.43
CA MET A 1 5.41 13.34 32.00
C MET A 1 4.50 14.01 30.97
N GLY A 2 4.82 13.91 29.69
CA GLY A 2 4.03 14.47 28.60
C GLY A 2 3.81 13.38 27.56
N ASP A 3 2.56 12.97 27.38
CA ASP A 3 2.15 11.93 26.44
C ASP A 3 2.33 12.39 24.99
N ILE A 4 3.23 11.74 24.26
CA ILE A 4 3.50 11.97 22.83
C ILE A 4 2.61 11.06 21.95
N HIS A 5 1.56 10.45 22.51
CA HIS A 5 0.72 9.51 21.77
C HIS A 5 -0.33 10.15 20.84
N GLY A 6 -0.32 11.48 20.73
CA GLY A 6 -1.42 12.25 20.14
C GLY A 6 -1.20 12.86 18.77
N THR A 7 -0.41 12.31 17.83
CA THR A 7 -0.41 12.82 16.43
C THR A 7 -0.07 11.80 15.33
N PHE A 8 0.18 10.53 15.62
CA PHE A 8 0.51 9.52 14.59
C PHE A 8 -0.73 8.91 13.90
N ASN A 9 -1.74 9.72 13.55
CA ASN A 9 -2.93 9.23 12.83
C ASN A 9 -3.26 10.03 11.56
N ARG A 10 -2.35 10.86 11.06
CA ARG A 10 -2.66 11.79 9.97
C ARG A 10 -2.46 11.24 8.55
N VAL A 11 -2.02 9.98 8.39
CA VAL A 11 -2.02 9.30 7.07
C VAL A 11 -2.64 7.92 7.21
N GLN A 12 -3.85 7.86 7.76
CA GLN A 12 -4.63 6.62 7.71
C GLN A 12 -5.08 6.42 6.25
N CYS A 13 -4.53 5.42 5.58
CA CYS A 13 -4.90 5.12 4.21
C CYS A 13 -6.39 4.73 4.25
N GLN A 14 -7.23 5.29 3.38
CA GLN A 14 -8.68 5.01 3.39
C GLN A 14 -9.01 3.50 3.30
N THR A 15 -8.07 2.68 2.84
CA THR A 15 -8.16 1.23 2.81
C THR A 15 -7.95 0.56 4.17
N ASP A 16 -7.28 1.20 5.12
CA ASP A 16 -6.94 0.62 6.42
C ASP A 16 -8.18 0.45 7.29
N GLY A 17 -9.07 1.45 7.28
CA GLY A 17 -10.38 1.35 7.93
C GLY A 17 -11.26 0.26 7.32
N LEU A 18 -11.18 0.06 6.00
CA LEU A 18 -11.92 -1.00 5.31
C LEU A 18 -11.36 -2.39 5.63
N LEU A 19 -10.04 -2.53 5.71
CA LEU A 19 -9.35 -3.77 6.09
C LEU A 19 -9.64 -4.17 7.54
N ASP A 20 -9.61 -3.20 8.46
CA ASP A 20 -9.99 -3.41 9.86
C ASP A 20 -11.47 -3.84 9.97
N TRP A 21 -12.37 -3.16 9.25
CA TRP A 21 -13.79 -3.51 9.24
C TRP A 21 -14.03 -4.92 8.70
N ILE A 22 -13.41 -5.30 7.57
CA ILE A 22 -13.50 -6.66 7.00
C ILE A 22 -13.03 -7.70 8.02
N SER A 23 -11.91 -7.41 8.71
CA SER A 23 -11.35 -8.31 9.73
C SER A 23 -12.32 -8.51 10.89
N LYS A 24 -12.90 -7.43 11.41
CA LYS A 24 -13.92 -7.47 12.47
C LYS A 24 -15.16 -8.25 12.06
N VAL A 25 -15.65 -8.07 10.83
CA VAL A 25 -16.82 -8.79 10.31
C VAL A 25 -16.53 -10.28 10.14
N ARG A 26 -15.34 -10.66 9.66
CA ARG A 26 -14.90 -12.07 9.60
C ARG A 26 -14.89 -12.74 10.98
N ILE A 27 -14.34 -12.06 11.98
CA ILE A 27 -14.33 -12.55 13.37
C ILE A 27 -15.77 -12.73 13.89
N LYS A 28 -16.62 -11.72 13.68
CA LYS A 28 -18.02 -11.76 14.11
C LYS A 28 -18.81 -12.90 13.44
N LYS A 29 -18.64 -13.08 12.13
CA LYS A 29 -19.25 -14.19 11.38
C LYS A 29 -18.79 -15.54 11.94
N LYS A 30 -17.48 -15.76 12.12
CA LYS A 30 -16.93 -17.00 12.67
C LYS A 30 -17.48 -17.32 14.06
N SER A 31 -17.65 -16.29 14.91
CA SER A 31 -18.28 -16.45 16.22
C SER A 31 -19.74 -16.90 16.09
N LEU A 32 -20.53 -16.25 15.24
CA LEU A 32 -21.95 -16.58 15.02
C LEU A 32 -22.16 -17.99 14.43
N THR A 33 -21.33 -18.41 13.47
CA THR A 33 -21.43 -19.75 12.88
C THR A 33 -21.10 -20.85 13.90
N ARG A 34 -20.33 -20.56 14.97
CA ARG A 34 -20.05 -21.52 16.05
C ARG A 34 -21.19 -21.64 17.07
N HIS A 35 -22.17 -20.74 17.08
CA HIS A 35 -23.27 -20.80 18.04
C HIS A 35 -24.29 -21.88 17.66
N ARG A 36 -24.81 -22.60 18.68
CA ARG A 36 -25.80 -23.69 18.50
C ARG A 36 -27.17 -23.18 18.02
N ARG A 37 -27.50 -21.91 18.28
CA ARG A 37 -28.69 -21.20 17.78
C ARG A 37 -28.28 -20.19 16.70
N ARG A 38 -28.01 -20.67 15.48
CA ARG A 38 -27.60 -19.81 14.36
C ARG A 38 -28.78 -18.98 13.86
N ASN A 39 -28.58 -17.66 13.77
CA ASN A 39 -29.52 -16.79 13.09
C ASN A 39 -29.11 -16.67 11.61
N LEU A 40 -29.77 -17.44 10.74
CA LEU A 40 -29.46 -17.52 9.31
C LEU A 40 -29.58 -16.16 8.60
N ARG A 41 -30.52 -15.31 9.03
CA ARG A 41 -30.69 -13.96 8.48
C ARG A 41 -29.47 -13.09 8.77
N VAL A 42 -28.97 -13.12 10.00
CA VAL A 42 -27.77 -12.36 10.40
C VAL A 42 -26.54 -12.87 9.64
N GLU A 43 -26.40 -14.18 9.48
CA GLU A 43 -25.29 -14.78 8.74
C GLU A 43 -25.31 -14.39 7.25
N ALA A 44 -26.49 -14.37 6.62
CA ALA A 44 -26.66 -13.90 5.25
C ALA A 44 -26.26 -12.42 5.11
N ILE A 45 -26.74 -11.55 6.01
CA ILE A 45 -26.40 -10.11 6.00
C ILE A 45 -24.89 -9.90 6.13
N LEU A 46 -24.25 -10.57 7.09
CA LEU A 46 -22.80 -10.46 7.29
C LEU A 46 -22.02 -10.99 6.08
N THR A 47 -22.53 -12.01 5.40
CA THR A 47 -21.90 -12.54 4.20
C THR A 47 -22.01 -11.56 3.04
N CYS A 48 -23.18 -10.98 2.78
CA CYS A 48 -23.35 -9.95 1.75
C CYS A 48 -22.47 -8.74 2.02
N ALA A 49 -22.50 -8.20 3.24
CA ALA A 49 -21.72 -7.02 3.61
C ALA A 49 -20.20 -7.27 3.48
N LEU A 50 -19.75 -8.48 3.81
CA LEU A 50 -18.34 -8.88 3.64
C LEU A 50 -17.97 -9.00 2.17
N MET A 51 -18.80 -9.62 1.33
CA MET A 51 -18.56 -9.72 -0.11
C MET A 51 -18.45 -8.35 -0.78
N GLU A 52 -19.36 -7.42 -0.43
CA GLU A 52 -19.36 -6.05 -0.95
C GLU A 52 -18.10 -5.28 -0.53
N ALA A 53 -17.72 -5.37 0.74
CA ALA A 53 -16.52 -4.70 1.24
C ALA A 53 -15.24 -5.25 0.58
N GLU A 54 -15.14 -6.56 0.39
CA GLU A 54 -14.01 -7.18 -0.32
C GLU A 54 -13.96 -6.77 -1.80
N ALA A 55 -15.13 -6.66 -2.45
CA ALA A 55 -15.21 -6.17 -3.83
C ALA A 55 -14.76 -4.70 -3.93
N LEU A 56 -15.19 -3.85 -2.99
CA LEU A 56 -14.79 -2.44 -2.92
C LEU A 56 -13.28 -2.31 -2.67
N LEU A 57 -12.72 -3.12 -1.77
CA LEU A 57 -11.29 -3.16 -1.50
C LEU A 57 -10.50 -3.51 -2.77
N ARG A 58 -10.89 -4.59 -3.47
CA ARG A 58 -10.26 -4.99 -4.73
C ARG A 58 -10.33 -3.88 -5.78
N LYS A 59 -11.47 -3.21 -5.92
CA LYS A 59 -11.65 -2.07 -6.82
C LYS A 59 -10.68 -0.92 -6.47
N LYS A 60 -10.56 -0.56 -5.19
CA LYS A 60 -9.64 0.49 -4.73
C LYS A 60 -8.17 0.11 -4.96
N GLN A 61 -7.79 -1.13 -4.70
CA GLN A 61 -6.44 -1.65 -4.96
C GLN A 61 -6.11 -1.59 -6.45
N GLN A 62 -7.02 -2.02 -7.32
CA GLN A 62 -6.85 -1.94 -8.77
C GLN A 62 -6.73 -0.49 -9.26
N GLN A 63 -7.54 0.43 -8.74
CA GLN A 63 -7.42 1.85 -9.06
C GLN A 63 -6.07 2.42 -8.65
N ARG A 64 -5.60 2.08 -7.45
CA ARG A 64 -4.26 2.48 -6.97
C ARG A 64 -3.17 1.90 -7.86
N PHE A 65 -3.25 0.61 -8.20
CA PHE A 65 -2.30 -0.03 -9.10
C PHE A 65 -2.24 0.65 -10.47
N LYS A 66 -3.40 0.93 -11.09
CA LYS A 66 -3.46 1.66 -12.37
C LYS A 66 -2.82 3.06 -12.29
N ARG A 67 -3.09 3.80 -11.20
CA ARG A 67 -2.46 5.11 -10.96
C ARG A 67 -0.94 4.99 -10.84
N TRP A 68 -0.45 4.00 -10.11
CA TRP A 68 0.98 3.73 -9.98
C TRP A 68 1.62 3.31 -11.30
N GLN A 69 0.96 2.46 -12.09
CA GLN A 69 1.43 2.10 -13.42
C GLN A 69 1.52 3.33 -14.33
N HIS A 70 0.49 4.18 -14.34
CA HIS A 70 0.51 5.41 -15.13
C HIS A 70 1.64 6.34 -14.70
N LEU A 71 1.78 6.60 -13.39
CA LEU A 71 2.87 7.41 -12.87
C LEU A 71 4.24 6.85 -13.27
N LYS A 72 4.44 5.53 -13.15
CA LYS A 72 5.67 4.86 -13.58
C LYS A 72 5.94 5.08 -15.06
N THR A 73 4.93 4.97 -15.92
CA THR A 73 5.11 5.23 -17.35
C THR A 73 5.45 6.68 -17.64
N GLU A 74 4.84 7.64 -16.95
CA GLU A 74 5.12 9.07 -17.17
C GLU A 74 6.52 9.45 -16.68
N VAL A 75 6.96 8.92 -15.53
CA VAL A 75 8.33 9.10 -15.03
C VAL A 75 9.34 8.51 -16.02
N CYS A 76 9.14 7.25 -16.45
CA CYS A 76 10.04 6.65 -17.43
C CYS A 76 10.04 7.41 -18.78
N LYS A 77 8.89 7.92 -19.25
CA LYS A 77 8.84 8.73 -20.48
C LYS A 77 9.57 10.06 -20.34
N ALA A 78 9.55 10.69 -19.16
CA ALA A 78 10.35 11.88 -18.90
C ALA A 78 11.85 11.58 -19.06
N ASP A 79 12.29 10.38 -18.65
CA ASP A 79 13.67 9.93 -18.80
C ASP A 79 14.04 9.65 -20.28
N TYR A 80 13.13 9.14 -21.11
CA TYR A 80 13.37 8.87 -22.55
C TYR A 80 13.10 10.06 -23.47
N SER A 81 12.27 11.03 -23.08
CA SER A 81 12.00 12.24 -23.88
C SER A 81 13.21 13.17 -23.97
N ASN A 82 14.17 13.07 -23.04
CA ASN A 82 15.44 13.78 -23.14
C ASN A 82 16.46 13.07 -24.07
N VAL A 83 16.17 11.85 -24.52
CA VAL A 83 17.11 11.04 -25.32
C VAL A 83 16.88 11.18 -26.82
N CYS A 84 15.70 11.61 -27.29
CA CYS A 84 15.38 11.69 -28.72
C CYS A 84 15.31 13.10 -29.34
N SER A 85 15.76 14.16 -28.65
CA SER A 85 15.82 15.53 -29.22
C SER A 85 17.20 16.21 -29.16
N ALA A 86 18.27 15.48 -28.85
CA ALA A 86 19.60 16.08 -28.70
C ALA A 86 20.55 15.74 -29.86
N THR A 87 20.21 16.17 -31.08
CA THR A 87 21.22 16.66 -32.04
C THR A 87 21.39 18.16 -31.87
N SER A 88 21.78 18.61 -30.67
CA SER A 88 22.55 19.84 -30.50
C SER A 88 23.12 19.88 -29.08
N LYS A 89 24.40 20.23 -29.04
CA LYS A 89 25.21 20.49 -27.86
C LYS A 89 24.47 21.47 -26.95
N ASP A 90 24.14 21.06 -25.73
CA ASP A 90 24.27 21.89 -24.53
C ASP A 90 24.12 20.99 -23.29
N ASN A 91 25.11 21.08 -22.39
CA ASN A 91 25.20 20.33 -21.14
C ASN A 91 24.02 20.66 -20.22
N VAL A 92 23.03 19.77 -20.16
CA VAL A 92 22.03 19.77 -19.08
C VAL A 92 22.55 18.84 -17.97
N PRO A 93 22.87 19.33 -16.76
CA PRO A 93 23.26 18.48 -15.65
C PRO A 93 22.07 17.56 -15.30
N ASN A 94 22.33 16.26 -15.27
CA ASN A 94 21.34 15.27 -14.84
C ASN A 94 20.81 15.67 -13.47
N GLN A 95 19.51 15.97 -13.37
CA GLN A 95 18.84 16.47 -12.17
C GLN A 95 18.87 15.45 -11.01
N TRP A 96 19.13 14.19 -11.32
CA TRP A 96 19.45 13.15 -10.35
C TRP A 96 20.96 13.14 -10.12
N ASP A 97 21.40 13.93 -9.14
CA ASP A 97 22.79 13.93 -8.66
C ASP A 97 23.23 12.51 -8.31
N GLU A 98 24.50 12.16 -8.57
CA GLU A 98 25.10 10.86 -8.25
C GLU A 98 24.90 10.54 -6.76
N LYS A 99 24.93 11.57 -5.92
CA LYS A 99 24.60 11.51 -4.49
C LYS A 99 23.20 10.93 -4.22
N THR A 100 22.20 11.35 -4.99
CA THR A 100 20.81 10.87 -4.81
C THR A 100 20.71 9.39 -5.15
N ARG A 101 21.49 8.93 -6.14
CA ARG A 101 21.58 7.53 -6.53
C ARG A 101 22.29 6.69 -5.47
N GLU A 102 23.36 7.21 -4.90
CA GLU A 102 24.12 6.59 -3.81
C GLU A 102 23.28 6.45 -2.53
N ASP A 103 22.50 7.49 -2.19
CA ASP A 103 21.56 7.49 -1.06
C ASP A 103 20.48 6.40 -1.22
N ILE A 104 19.91 6.25 -2.42
CA ILE A 104 18.91 5.20 -2.72
C ILE A 104 19.55 3.80 -2.62
N ASN A 105 20.75 3.61 -3.17
CA ASN A 105 21.47 2.34 -3.09
C ASN A 105 21.86 1.98 -1.65
N SER A 106 22.21 2.98 -0.83
CA SER A 106 22.49 2.81 0.60
C SER A 106 21.24 2.33 1.36
N LEU A 107 20.08 2.94 1.06
CA LEU A 107 18.80 2.53 1.64
C LEU A 107 18.42 1.10 1.23
N ASP A 108 18.63 0.72 -0.02
CA ASP A 108 18.32 -0.63 -0.52
C ASP A 108 19.17 -1.70 0.20
N ARG A 109 20.48 -1.43 0.38
CA ARG A 109 21.36 -2.30 1.19
C ARG A 109 20.87 -2.42 2.63
N PHE A 110 20.46 -1.30 3.23
CA PHE A 110 19.91 -1.30 4.58
C PHE A 110 18.61 -2.13 4.69
N MET A 111 17.70 -2.01 3.72
CA MET A 111 16.45 -2.79 3.69
C MET A 111 16.71 -4.28 3.49
N CYS A 112 17.72 -4.66 2.70
CA CYS A 112 18.19 -6.05 2.59
C CYS A 112 18.71 -6.58 3.93
N LEU A 113 19.55 -5.80 4.64
CA LEU A 113 20.05 -6.16 5.97
C LEU A 113 18.90 -6.33 6.99
N LEU A 114 17.87 -5.49 6.93
CA LEU A 114 16.67 -5.66 7.78
C LEU A 114 15.91 -6.96 7.49
N GLY A 115 15.91 -7.41 6.23
CA GLY A 115 15.32 -8.69 5.83
C GLY A 115 16.03 -9.89 6.48
N GLU A 116 17.34 -9.80 6.67
CA GLU A 116 18.17 -10.83 7.29
C GLU A 116 18.03 -10.87 8.82
N VAL A 117 17.85 -9.70 9.45
CA VAL A 117 17.67 -9.57 10.91
C VAL A 117 16.24 -9.92 11.36
N LYS A 118 15.32 -10.18 10.42
CA LYS A 118 13.94 -10.58 10.72
C LYS A 118 13.92 -12.00 11.29
N THR A 119 14.22 -12.12 12.58
CA THR A 119 14.11 -13.37 13.31
C THR A 119 12.67 -13.89 13.23
N PRO A 120 12.46 -15.21 13.09
CA PRO A 120 11.14 -15.77 13.29
C PRO A 120 10.73 -15.50 14.73
N ILE A 121 9.60 -14.79 14.90
CA ILE A 121 8.93 -14.69 16.19
C ILE A 121 8.53 -16.12 16.57
N GLN A 122 9.23 -16.70 17.55
CA GLN A 122 8.88 -17.98 18.18
C GLN A 122 7.62 -17.83 19.04
#